data_AF-A0A424Z086-F1
#
_entry.id   AF-A0A424Z086-F1
#
_cell.length_a   1.000
_cell.length_b   1.000
_cell.length_c   1.000
_cell.angle_alpha   90.00
_cell.angle_beta   90.00
_cell.angle_gamma   90.00
#
_symmetry.space_group_name_H-M   'P 1'
#
loop_
_entity.id
_entity.type
_entity.pdbx_description
1 polymer ?
#
loop_
_entity_poly.entity_id
_entity_poly.type
_entity_poly.pdbx_seq_one_letter_code
_entity_poly.pdbx_strand_id
1 'polypeptide(L)' 'MKKCILALLLFVFSGCFINERGVSNRFYDDCKEYYDASGTYYKDCPKNWVDIKMTP' A
#
# COMPACT_ATOMS: atom_id res chain seq x y z
N MET A 1 21.54 7.03 -24.31
CA MET A 1 20.72 7.93 -23.46
C MET A 1 19.30 7.40 -23.24
N LYS A 2 18.50 7.10 -24.27
CA LYS A 2 17.10 6.62 -24.12
C LYS A 2 16.92 5.33 -23.28
N LYS A 3 17.87 4.39 -23.38
CA LYS A 3 17.88 3.14 -22.60
C LYS A 3 18.11 3.36 -21.09
N CYS A 4 18.88 4.39 -20.72
CA CYS A 4 19.18 4.72 -19.33
C CYS A 4 17.94 5.30 -18.62
N ILE A 5 17.13 6.08 -19.34
CA ILE A 5 15.87 6.64 -18.82
C ILE A 5 14.86 5.54 -18.49
N LEU A 6 14.75 4.53 -19.36
CA LEU A 6 13.86 3.39 -19.13
C LEU A 6 14.32 2.56 -17.92
N ALA A 7 15.62 2.35 -17.78
CA ALA A 7 16.19 1.65 -16.62
C ALA A 7 15.94 2.42 -15.31
N LEU A 8 16.04 3.75 -15.32
CA LEU A 8 15.77 4.61 -14.17
C LEU A 8 14.29 4.52 -13.74
N LEU A 9 13.35 4.54 -14.69
CA LEU A 9 11.91 4.39 -14.40
C LEU A 9 11.60 3.04 -13.72
N LEU A 10 12.14 1.95 -14.25
CA LEU A 10 11.97 0.62 -13.66
C LEU A 10 12.54 0.55 -12.23
N PHE A 11 13.66 1.24 -11.97
CA PHE A 11 14.27 1.30 -10.65
C PHE A 11 13.40 2.07 -9.65
N VAL A 12 12.80 3.19 -10.06
CA VAL A 12 11.91 4.00 -9.21
C VAL A 12 10.61 3.25 -8.87
N PHE A 13 10.05 2.49 -9.81
CA PHE A 13 8.85 1.68 -9.55
C PHE A 13 9.13 0.36 -8.84
N SER A 14 10.38 -0.11 -8.79
CA SER A 14 10.77 -1.26 -7.97
C SER A 14 10.97 -0.95 -6.48
N GLY A 15 11.00 0.33 -6.10
CA GLY A 15 11.23 0.76 -4.72
C GLY A 15 9.95 0.71 -3.88
N CYS A 16 9.96 -0.10 -2.81
CA CYS A 16 9.35 0.02 -1.47
C CYS A 16 7.97 0.68 -1.24
N PHE A 17 7.24 1.03 -2.29
CA PHE A 17 5.99 1.78 -2.23
C PHE A 17 4.81 0.98 -2.76
N ILE A 18 4.93 -0.33 -2.99
CA ILE A 18 3.85 -1.17 -3.52
C ILE A 18 3.49 -2.22 -2.47
N ASN A 19 2.21 -2.28 -2.07
CA ASN A 19 1.65 -3.27 -1.16
C ASN A 19 0.50 -4.06 -1.82
N GLU A 20 -0.09 -5.03 -1.12
CA GLU A 20 -1.18 -5.88 -1.67
C GLU A 20 -2.42 -5.08 -2.12
N ARG A 21 -2.57 -3.85 -1.65
CA ARG A 21 -3.70 -2.96 -1.95
C ARG A 21 -3.37 -1.90 -3.01
N GLY A 22 -2.12 -1.69 -3.39
CA GLY A 22 -1.74 -0.69 -4.41
C GLY A 22 -0.39 -0.05 -4.13
N VAL A 23 -0.24 1.25 -4.39
CA VAL A 23 0.94 2.01 -3.95
C VAL A 23 0.65 2.56 -2.53
N SER A 24 1.63 2.62 -1.66
CA SER A 24 1.55 3.25 -0.33
C SER A 24 2.95 3.45 0.24
N ASN A 25 3.14 4.48 1.06
CA ASN A 25 4.37 4.64 1.84
C ASN A 25 4.35 3.80 3.15
N ARG A 26 3.35 2.93 3.33
CA ARG A 26 3.24 2.01 4.46
C ARG A 26 3.29 0.58 3.97
N PHE A 27 4.14 -0.22 4.61
CA PHE A 27 4.30 -1.64 4.28
C PHE A 27 3.10 -2.48 4.74
N TYR A 28 2.48 -2.12 5.86
CA TYR A 28 1.29 -2.78 6.43
C TYR A 28 0.08 -1.84 6.40
N ASP A 29 -1.08 -2.39 6.05
CA ASP A 29 -2.36 -1.66 6.09
C ASP A 29 -2.96 -1.73 7.51
N ASP A 30 -3.50 -0.61 8.00
CA ASP A 30 -4.19 -0.53 9.30
C ASP A 30 -5.61 -1.11 9.20
N CYS A 31 -5.70 -2.42 9.03
CA CYS A 31 -6.98 -3.12 9.02
C CYS A 31 -7.58 -3.18 10.42
N LYS A 32 -8.88 -2.85 10.52
CA LYS A 32 -9.67 -3.10 11.72
C LYS A 32 -10.29 -4.48 11.63
N GLU A 33 -9.97 -5.31 12.61
CA GLU A 33 -10.51 -6.67 12.72
C GLU A 33 -11.45 -6.71 13.93
N TYR A 34 -12.66 -7.22 13.74
CA TYR A 34 -13.65 -7.33 14.81
C TYR A 34 -14.66 -8.46 14.54
N TYR A 35 -15.35 -8.86 15.60
CA TYR A 35 -16.47 -9.79 15.54
C TYR A 35 -17.77 -9.03 15.81
N ASP A 36 -18.83 -9.32 15.05
CA ASP A 36 -20.14 -8.78 15.35
C ASP A 36 -20.83 -9.55 16.50
N ALA A 37 -22.03 -9.10 16.89
CA ALA A 37 -22.81 -9.75 17.94
C ALA A 37 -23.26 -11.18 17.59
N SER A 38 -23.22 -11.58 16.31
CA SER A 38 -23.50 -12.95 15.85
C SER A 38 -22.26 -13.86 15.89
N GLY A 39 -21.08 -13.31 16.18
CA GLY A 39 -19.80 -14.01 16.14
C GLY A 39 -19.17 -14.07 14.75
N THR A 40 -19.69 -13.31 13.79
CA THR A 40 -19.15 -13.26 12.42
C THR A 40 -17.91 -12.37 12.38
N TYR A 41 -16.84 -12.85 11.75
CA TYR A 41 -15.58 -12.12 11.60
C TYR A 41 -15.65 -11.10 10.46
N TYR A 42 -15.21 -9.87 10.74
CA TYR A 42 -15.08 -8.80 9.77
C TYR A 42 -13.67 -8.22 9.78
N LYS A 43 -13.19 -7.87 8.58
CA LYS A 43 -11.90 -7.21 8.37
C LYS A 43 -12.10 -6.02 7.44
N ASP A 44 -12.11 -4.83 8.03
CA ASP A 44 -12.20 -3.56 7.31
C ASP A 44 -10.82 -2.96 7.15
N CYS A 45 -10.30 -3.01 5.92
CA CYS A 45 -9.03 -2.37 5.57
C CYS A 45 -9.30 -1.07 4.79
N PRO A 46 -8.56 0.01 5.07
CA PRO A 46 -8.59 1.20 4.22
C PRO A 46 -8.23 0.84 2.76
N LYS A 47 -8.85 1.52 1.79
CA LYS A 47 -8.62 1.28 0.37
C LYS A 47 -7.40 2.08 -0.11
N ASN A 48 -6.30 1.41 -0.44
CA ASN A 48 -5.14 2.08 -1.06
C ASN A 48 -5.20 2.02 -2.58
N TRP A 49 -4.59 3.01 -3.23
CA TRP A 49 -4.23 3.05 -4.66
C TRP A 49 -2.90 3.81 -4.85
N VAL A 50 -2.74 4.97 -4.19
CA VAL A 50 -1.52 5.49 -3.54
C VAL A 50 -1.95 6.22 -2.25
N ASP A 51 -1.40 5.94 -1.05
CA ASP A 51 -1.69 6.72 0.18
C ASP A 51 -0.42 7.19 0.93
N ILE A 52 -0.40 8.48 1.33
CA ILE A 52 0.73 9.19 1.95
C ILE A 52 0.21 10.24 2.96
N LYS A 53 0.52 10.08 4.26
CA LYS A 53 0.72 11.23 5.17
C LYS A 53 1.98 11.06 6.03
N MET A 54 2.81 12.11 5.99
CA MET A 54 3.98 12.32 6.83
C MET A 54 3.78 13.59 7.66
N THR A 55 3.63 13.40 8.97
CA THR A 55 4.17 14.27 10.03
C THR A 55 4.20 13.42 11.31
N PRO A 56 5.19 13.67 12.21
CA PRO A 56 5.84 12.67 13.07
C PRO A 56 4.90 11.83 13.94
#